data_AF-A0A935BMB8-F1
#
_entry.id   AF-A0A935BMB8-F1
#
_cell.length_a   1.000
_cell.length_b   1.000
_cell.length_c   1.000
_cell.angle_alpha   90.00
_cell.angle_beta   90.00
_cell.angle_gamma   90.00
#
_symmetry.space_group_name_H-M   'P 1'
#
loop_
_entity.id
_entity.type
_entity.pdbx_description
1 polymer ?
#
loop_
_entity_poly.entity_id
_entity_poly.type
_entity_poly.pdbx_seq_one_letter_code
_entity_poly.pdbx_strand_id
1 'polypeptide(L)'
;MKTRTTDLVLYASLAVISLIVLLGASGLALLTHYHDEMQQAYDAMTLRTSLANAMREVVSERSTRLHRIVLIVTPAERAREIEEYNALMDRFHEASDRLAGILGSAEEKQSFRSMLNLAEHGWRMQHEVVNLLDQHEEAAALDTLLNTVLPVQDDVLEQVGVFTELQRLQVLNLKASLRDEYLGTVLMGTLIAILVLLLAGMISLAVRRRVAVAEASAEDYANKLLRHADQLEERVAERTHDLATARDDAVRASQAKGAVSGKYQS
;
A
#
# COMPACT_ATOMS: atom_id res chain seq x y z
N MET A 1 -17.70 17.46 41.11
CA MET A 1 -18.40 17.44 39.80
C MET A 1 -17.50 17.78 38.60
N LYS A 2 -16.43 18.59 38.77
CA LYS A 2 -15.51 19.02 37.70
C LYS A 2 -14.70 17.90 37.02
N THR A 3 -14.48 16.78 37.71
CA THR A 3 -13.69 15.63 37.20
C THR A 3 -14.42 14.83 36.12
N ARG A 4 -15.74 14.62 36.26
CA ARG A 4 -16.53 13.79 35.32
C ARG A 4 -16.58 14.35 33.88
N THR A 5 -16.53 15.67 33.71
CA THR A 5 -16.58 16.30 32.38
C THR A 5 -15.22 16.26 31.68
N THR A 6 -14.12 16.46 32.42
CA THR A 6 -12.76 16.28 31.90
C THR A 6 -12.47 14.84 31.51
N ASP A 7 -12.94 13.87 32.31
CA ASP A 7 -12.77 12.44 32.00
C ASP A 7 -13.49 12.07 30.70
N LEU A 8 -14.71 12.58 30.49
CA LEU A 8 -15.51 12.27 29.30
C LEU A 8 -14.92 12.86 28.01
N VAL A 9 -14.33 14.06 28.07
CA VAL A 9 -13.60 14.64 26.93
C VAL A 9 -12.33 13.85 26.65
N LEU A 10 -11.58 13.46 27.69
CA LEU A 10 -10.37 12.64 27.54
C LEU A 10 -10.67 11.29 26.88
N TYR A 11 -11.71 10.58 27.34
CA TYR A 11 -12.12 9.30 26.75
C TYR A 11 -12.62 9.46 25.30
N ALA A 12 -13.36 10.53 25.00
CA ALA A 12 -13.79 10.83 23.63
C ALA A 12 -12.60 11.10 22.70
N SER A 13 -11.62 11.90 23.16
CA SER A 13 -10.39 12.18 22.41
C SER A 13 -9.55 10.91 22.18
N LEU A 14 -9.38 10.08 23.22
CA LEU A 14 -8.65 8.81 23.11
C LEU A 14 -9.35 7.82 22.17
N ALA A 15 -10.68 7.74 22.21
CA ALA A 15 -11.45 6.89 21.32
C ALA A 15 -11.29 7.32 19.85
N VAL A 16 -11.31 8.64 19.58
CA VAL A 16 -11.10 9.18 18.22
C VAL A 16 -9.68 8.90 17.73
N ILE A 17 -8.66 9.14 18.56
CA ILE A 17 -7.27 8.85 18.21
C ILE A 17 -7.10 7.36 17.93
N SER A 18 -7.66 6.50 18.77
CA SER A 18 -7.60 5.04 18.59
C SER A 18 -8.26 4.63 17.28
N LEU A 19 -9.43 5.20 16.95
CA LEU A 19 -10.13 4.94 15.69
C LEU A 19 -9.31 5.40 14.47
N ILE A 20 -8.69 6.58 14.53
CA ILE A 20 -7.82 7.10 13.46
C ILE A 20 -6.63 6.17 13.25
N VAL A 21 -5.97 5.76 14.34
CA VAL A 21 -4.82 4.85 14.28
C VAL A 21 -5.22 3.49 13.71
N LEU A 22 -6.35 2.93 14.14
CA LEU A 22 -6.82 1.63 13.67
C LEU A 22 -7.18 1.67 12.18
N LEU A 23 -7.86 2.72 11.72
CA LEU A 23 -8.20 2.91 10.31
C LEU A 23 -6.97 3.18 9.46
N GLY A 24 -6.04 3.99 9.94
CA GLY A 24 -4.76 4.25 9.27
C GLY A 24 -3.92 2.98 9.14
N ALA A 25 -3.84 2.19 10.20
CA ALA A 25 -3.13 0.90 10.21
C ALA A 25 -3.79 -0.11 9.25
N SER A 26 -5.12 -0.23 9.26
CA SER A 26 -5.84 -1.11 8.34
C SER A 26 -5.70 -0.68 6.88
N GLY A 27 -5.76 0.62 6.60
CA GLY A 27 -5.54 1.16 5.25
C GLY A 27 -4.12 0.90 4.76
N LEU A 28 -3.13 1.09 5.63
CA LEU A 28 -1.73 0.80 5.29
C LEU A 28 -1.51 -0.70 5.06
N ALA A 29 -2.04 -1.56 5.93
CA ALA A 29 -1.93 -3.02 5.79
C ALA A 29 -2.55 -3.54 4.50
N LEU A 30 -3.69 -2.99 4.09
CA LEU A 30 -4.34 -3.32 2.83
C LEU A 30 -3.48 -2.87 1.63
N LEU A 31 -2.95 -1.64 1.68
CA LEU A 31 -2.08 -1.11 0.63
C LEU A 31 -0.80 -1.95 0.47
N THR A 32 -0.18 -2.35 1.59
CA THR A 32 1.03 -3.19 1.56
C THR A 32 0.75 -4.58 1.02
N HIS A 33 -0.37 -5.19 1.40
CA HIS A 33 -0.75 -6.50 0.88
C HIS A 33 -0.94 -6.49 -0.63
N TYR A 34 -1.69 -5.52 -1.16
CA TYR A 34 -1.84 -5.35 -2.60
C TYR A 34 -0.51 -5.04 -3.28
N HIS A 35 0.32 -4.17 -2.70
CA HIS A 35 1.64 -3.87 -3.25
C HIS A 35 2.50 -5.13 -3.40
N ASP A 36 2.51 -6.01 -2.38
CA ASP A 36 3.29 -7.24 -2.40
C ASP A 36 2.77 -8.24 -3.44
N GLU A 37 1.45 -8.43 -3.53
CA GLU A 37 0.84 -9.30 -4.56
C GLU A 37 1.12 -8.79 -5.98
N MET A 38 1.02 -7.48 -6.18
CA MET A 38 1.32 -6.82 -7.46
C MET A 38 2.79 -7.01 -7.84
N GLN A 39 3.70 -6.80 -6.89
CA GLN A 39 5.13 -6.94 -7.12
C GLN A 39 5.49 -8.39 -7.47
N GLN A 40 4.93 -9.37 -6.75
CA GLN A 40 5.13 -10.78 -7.05
C GLN A 40 4.61 -11.17 -8.44
N ALA A 41 3.41 -10.72 -8.82
CA ALA A 41 2.85 -10.97 -10.14
C ALA A 41 3.69 -10.34 -11.26
N TYR A 42 4.18 -9.11 -11.04
CA TYR A 42 5.04 -8.41 -11.98
C TYR A 42 6.41 -9.09 -12.13
N ASP A 43 7.03 -9.50 -11.04
CA ASP A 43 8.34 -10.16 -11.04
C ASP A 43 8.26 -11.53 -11.72
N ALA A 44 7.20 -12.30 -11.44
CA ALA A 44 6.95 -13.57 -12.12
C ALA A 44 6.78 -13.39 -13.64
N MET A 45 6.02 -12.38 -14.07
CA MET A 45 5.80 -12.12 -15.50
C MET A 45 7.06 -11.58 -16.20
N THR A 46 7.82 -10.73 -15.52
CA THR A 46 9.10 -10.22 -16.02
C THR A 46 10.10 -11.36 -16.18
N LEU A 47 10.15 -12.28 -15.22
CA LEU A 47 10.99 -13.47 -15.29
C LEU A 47 10.59 -14.36 -16.49
N ARG A 48 9.30 -14.63 -16.70
CA ARG A 48 8.81 -15.39 -17.87
C ARG A 48 9.27 -14.76 -19.19
N THR A 49 9.07 -13.45 -19.32
CA THR A 49 9.47 -12.69 -20.52
C THR A 49 10.98 -12.76 -20.74
N SER A 50 11.78 -12.61 -19.67
CA SER A 50 13.23 -12.71 -19.74
C SER A 50 13.70 -14.10 -20.19
N LEU A 51 13.08 -15.17 -19.68
CA LEU A 51 13.42 -16.54 -20.07
C LEU A 51 13.02 -16.82 -21.52
N ALA A 52 11.84 -16.37 -21.96
CA ALA A 52 11.40 -16.49 -23.35
C ALA A 52 12.36 -15.77 -24.32
N ASN A 53 12.82 -14.57 -23.97
CA ASN A 53 13.81 -13.83 -24.74
C ASN A 53 15.16 -14.55 -24.78
N ALA A 54 15.61 -15.12 -23.66
CA ALA A 54 16.86 -15.90 -23.61
C ALA A 54 16.78 -17.11 -24.54
N MET A 55 15.64 -17.81 -24.57
CA MET A 55 15.42 -18.93 -25.52
C MET A 55 15.47 -18.45 -26.97
N ARG A 56 14.85 -17.31 -27.29
CA ARG A 56 14.89 -16.71 -28.64
C ARG A 56 16.30 -16.36 -29.06
N GLU A 57 17.06 -15.74 -28.17
CA GLU A 57 18.46 -15.38 -28.40
C GLU A 57 19.29 -16.63 -28.70
N VAL A 58 19.12 -17.70 -27.92
CA VAL A 58 19.81 -18.98 -28.15
C VAL A 58 19.45 -19.58 -29.51
N VAL A 59 18.17 -19.59 -29.91
CA VAL A 59 17.76 -20.09 -31.24
C VAL A 59 18.41 -19.28 -32.35
N SER A 60 18.39 -17.94 -32.24
CA SER A 60 19.01 -17.04 -33.22
C SER A 60 20.53 -17.22 -33.29
N GLU A 61 21.20 -17.36 -32.14
CA GLU A 61 22.65 -17.57 -32.05
C GLU A 61 23.03 -18.91 -32.67
N ARG A 62 22.28 -19.98 -32.38
CA ARG A 62 22.49 -21.32 -32.98
C ARG A 62 22.36 -21.28 -34.50
N SER A 63 21.34 -20.60 -35.03
CA SER A 63 21.17 -20.43 -36.47
C SER A 63 22.39 -19.74 -37.10
N THR A 64 22.83 -18.63 -36.52
CA THR A 64 23.99 -17.86 -37.03
C THR A 64 25.28 -18.68 -36.96
N ARG A 65 25.51 -19.40 -35.87
CA ARG A 65 26.70 -20.27 -35.71
C ARG A 65 26.69 -21.44 -36.68
N LEU A 66 25.54 -22.07 -36.94
CA LEU A 66 25.45 -23.15 -37.93
C LEU A 66 25.84 -22.67 -39.33
N HIS A 67 25.38 -21.48 -39.73
CA HIS A 67 25.80 -20.86 -40.99
C HIS A 67 27.32 -20.65 -41.02
N ARG A 68 27.90 -20.16 -39.92
CA ARG A 68 29.35 -19.97 -39.81
C ARG A 68 30.11 -21.30 -39.88
N ILE A 69 29.62 -22.37 -39.23
CA ILE A 69 30.22 -23.71 -39.25
C ILE A 69 30.35 -24.24 -40.69
N VAL A 70 29.31 -24.07 -41.51
CA VAL A 70 29.33 -24.48 -42.94
C VAL A 70 30.36 -23.70 -43.76
N LEU A 71 30.63 -22.44 -43.39
CA LEU A 71 31.58 -21.57 -44.11
C LEU A 71 33.04 -21.73 -43.66
N ILE A 72 33.30 -22.30 -42.48
CA ILE A 72 34.66 -22.49 -41.98
C ILE A 72 35.35 -23.63 -42.74
N VAL A 73 36.46 -23.30 -43.40
CA VAL A 73 37.27 -24.26 -44.17
C VAL A 73 38.22 -25.07 -43.29
N THR A 74 38.78 -24.47 -42.23
CA THR A 74 39.81 -25.15 -41.43
C THR A 74 39.19 -26.09 -40.37
N PRO A 75 39.57 -27.38 -40.32
CA PRO A 75 38.94 -28.34 -39.40
C PRO A 75 39.06 -27.95 -37.92
N ALA A 76 40.22 -27.40 -37.52
CA ALA A 76 40.46 -27.00 -36.14
C ALA A 76 39.60 -25.80 -35.71
N GLU A 77 39.31 -24.86 -36.61
CA GLU A 77 38.40 -23.75 -36.32
C GLU A 77 36.94 -24.21 -36.33
N ARG A 78 36.58 -25.12 -37.25
CA ARG A 78 35.22 -25.69 -37.31
C ARG A 78 34.88 -26.46 -36.04
N ALA A 79 35.81 -27.28 -35.54
CA ALA A 79 35.63 -28.04 -34.30
C ALA A 79 35.38 -27.12 -33.09
N ARG A 80 36.13 -26.02 -32.97
CA ARG A 80 35.89 -25.01 -31.92
C ARG A 80 34.52 -24.35 -32.04
N GLU A 81 34.08 -24.05 -33.27
CA GLU A 81 32.76 -23.45 -33.48
C GLU A 81 31.62 -24.43 -33.19
N ILE A 82 31.81 -25.72 -33.48
CA ILE A 82 30.86 -26.79 -33.13
C ILE A 82 30.73 -26.95 -31.61
N GLU A 83 31.83 -26.85 -30.87
CA GLU A 83 31.81 -26.88 -29.40
C GLU A 83 30.95 -25.76 -28.83
N GLU A 84 31.20 -24.53 -29.26
CA GLU A 84 30.40 -23.35 -28.88
C GLU A 84 28.92 -23.49 -29.30
N TYR A 85 28.68 -24.02 -30.50
CA TYR A 85 27.33 -24.30 -30.99
C TYR A 85 26.60 -25.31 -30.09
N ASN A 86 27.27 -26.36 -29.64
CA ASN A 86 26.69 -27.38 -28.77
C ASN A 86 26.39 -26.84 -27.35
N ALA A 87 27.26 -26.00 -26.80
CA ALA A 87 27.07 -25.37 -25.48
C ALA A 87 25.80 -24.51 -25.38
N LEU A 88 25.26 -24.03 -26.51
CA LEU A 88 24.00 -23.31 -26.55
C LEU A 88 22.79 -24.16 -26.13
N MET A 89 22.87 -25.49 -26.26
CA MET A 89 21.77 -26.38 -25.89
C MET A 89 21.52 -26.39 -24.38
N ASP A 90 22.59 -26.38 -23.59
CA ASP A 90 22.49 -26.34 -22.13
C ASP A 90 21.80 -25.06 -21.65
N ARG A 91 22.17 -23.91 -22.26
CA ARG A 91 21.53 -22.62 -22.00
C ARG A 91 20.04 -22.63 -22.36
N PHE A 92 19.68 -23.26 -23.48
CA PHE A 92 18.28 -23.40 -23.87
C PHE A 92 17.50 -24.23 -22.87
N HIS A 93 18.02 -25.41 -22.50
CA HIS A 93 17.37 -26.33 -21.56
C HIS A 93 17.18 -25.69 -20.18
N GLU A 94 18.19 -24.98 -19.66
CA GLU A 94 18.05 -24.25 -18.40
C GLU A 94 16.91 -23.22 -18.47
N ALA A 95 16.86 -22.43 -19.55
CA ALA A 95 15.83 -21.43 -19.74
C ALA A 95 14.43 -22.06 -19.91
N SER A 96 14.33 -23.15 -20.67
CA SER A 96 13.08 -23.86 -20.92
C SER A 96 12.54 -24.51 -19.65
N ASP A 97 13.39 -25.15 -18.86
CA ASP A 97 12.97 -25.86 -17.64
C ASP A 97 12.50 -24.87 -16.57
N ARG A 98 13.23 -23.77 -16.40
CA ARG A 98 12.84 -22.68 -15.50
C ARG A 98 11.53 -22.05 -15.94
N LEU A 99 11.35 -21.82 -17.25
CA LEU A 99 10.12 -21.25 -17.78
C LEU A 99 8.95 -22.21 -17.57
N ALA A 100 9.10 -23.50 -17.91
CA ALA A 100 8.08 -24.52 -17.74
C ALA A 100 7.55 -24.60 -16.30
N GLY A 101 8.44 -24.44 -15.32
CA GLY A 101 8.10 -24.45 -13.89
C GLY A 101 7.26 -23.26 -13.42
N ILE A 102 7.25 -22.14 -14.14
CA ILE A 102 6.57 -20.90 -13.74
C ILE A 102 5.37 -20.53 -14.62
N LEU A 103 5.07 -21.30 -15.68
CA LEU A 103 3.88 -21.08 -16.52
C LEU A 103 2.60 -21.35 -15.73
N GLY A 104 1.66 -20.42 -15.79
CA GLY A 104 0.43 -20.46 -15.00
C GLY A 104 -0.73 -21.09 -15.77
N SER A 105 -0.91 -20.71 -17.03
CA SER A 105 -2.11 -21.04 -17.80
C SER A 105 -1.98 -22.32 -18.63
N ALA A 106 -3.11 -22.95 -18.94
CA ALA A 106 -3.14 -24.13 -19.81
C ALA A 106 -2.76 -23.75 -21.26
N GLU A 107 -3.22 -22.59 -21.74
CA GLU A 107 -2.89 -22.07 -23.07
C GLU A 107 -1.39 -21.78 -23.19
N GLU A 108 -0.78 -21.18 -22.17
CA GLU A 108 0.65 -20.94 -22.11
C GLU A 108 1.44 -22.24 -22.22
N LYS A 109 1.08 -23.24 -21.39
CA LYS A 109 1.74 -24.54 -21.39
C LYS A 109 1.56 -25.29 -22.70
N GLN A 110 0.43 -25.11 -23.39
CA GLN A 110 0.21 -25.70 -24.70
C GLN A 110 1.08 -25.01 -25.77
N SER A 111 1.05 -23.67 -25.83
CA SER A 111 1.85 -22.89 -26.76
C SER A 111 3.36 -23.16 -26.58
N PHE A 112 3.80 -23.20 -25.32
CA PHE A 112 5.19 -23.52 -24.95
C PHE A 112 5.60 -24.92 -25.40
N ARG A 113 4.76 -25.94 -25.19
CA ARG A 113 5.04 -27.32 -25.66
C ARG A 113 5.13 -27.40 -27.18
N SER A 114 4.24 -26.72 -27.91
CA SER A 114 4.30 -26.66 -29.36
C SER A 114 5.61 -26.04 -29.85
N MET A 115 6.04 -24.94 -29.22
CA MET A 115 7.31 -24.28 -29.50
C MET A 115 8.51 -25.21 -29.23
N LEU A 116 8.52 -25.93 -28.10
CA LEU A 116 9.59 -26.89 -27.79
C LEU A 116 9.67 -28.03 -28.80
N ASN A 117 8.53 -28.63 -29.15
CA ASN A 117 8.49 -29.72 -30.13
C ASN A 117 9.04 -29.28 -31.50
N LEU A 118 8.71 -28.05 -31.92
CA LEU A 118 9.21 -27.48 -33.17
C LEU A 118 10.71 -27.20 -33.10
N ALA A 119 11.20 -26.65 -31.98
CA ALA A 119 12.62 -26.42 -31.75
C ALA A 119 13.43 -27.72 -31.75
N GLU A 120 12.96 -28.76 -31.06
CA GLU A 120 13.58 -30.10 -31.03
C GLU A 120 13.62 -30.75 -32.42
N HIS A 121 12.57 -30.56 -33.22
CA HIS A 121 12.58 -31.00 -34.60
C HIS A 121 13.65 -30.28 -35.41
N GLY A 122 13.72 -28.95 -35.31
CA GLY A 122 14.73 -28.13 -35.95
C GLY A 122 16.15 -28.53 -35.53
N TRP A 123 16.40 -28.82 -34.26
CA TRP A 123 17.74 -29.23 -33.80
C TRP A 123 18.21 -30.54 -34.38
N ARG A 124 17.32 -31.54 -34.52
CA ARG A 124 17.68 -32.81 -35.18
C ARG A 124 18.13 -32.59 -36.61
N MET A 125 17.48 -31.68 -37.33
CA MET A 125 17.84 -31.34 -38.71
C MET A 125 19.15 -30.55 -38.78
N GLN A 126 19.40 -29.65 -37.83
CA GLN A 126 20.68 -28.95 -37.73
C GLN A 126 21.84 -29.89 -37.41
N HIS A 127 21.61 -30.91 -36.58
CA HIS A 127 22.61 -31.92 -36.25
C HIS A 127 23.03 -32.72 -37.49
N GLU A 128 22.11 -32.99 -38.42
CA GLU A 128 22.42 -33.64 -39.70
C GLU A 128 23.42 -32.83 -40.53
N VAL A 129 23.28 -31.50 -40.58
CA VAL A 129 24.25 -30.62 -41.25
C VAL A 129 25.64 -30.78 -40.65
N VAL A 130 25.76 -30.83 -39.33
CA VAL A 130 27.05 -31.04 -38.64
C VAL A 130 27.62 -32.42 -38.98
N ASN A 131 26.78 -33.47 -38.97
CA ASN A 131 27.20 -34.83 -39.30
C ASN A 131 27.71 -34.96 -40.75
N LEU A 132 27.08 -34.27 -41.71
CA LEU A 132 27.54 -34.23 -43.11
C LEU A 132 28.89 -33.52 -43.23
N LEU A 133 29.12 -32.46 -42.46
CA LEU A 133 30.41 -31.77 -42.42
C LEU A 133 31.53 -32.62 -41.81
N ASP A 134 31.21 -33.44 -40.81
CA ASP A 134 32.15 -34.40 -40.21
C ASP A 134 32.49 -35.55 -41.17
N GLN A 135 31.58 -35.88 -42.10
CA GLN A 135 31.78 -36.87 -43.16
C GLN A 135 32.49 -36.30 -44.41
N HIS A 136 32.91 -35.03 -44.38
CA HIS A 136 33.49 -34.32 -45.54
C HIS A 136 32.53 -34.23 -46.75
N GLU A 137 31.22 -34.09 -46.48
CA GLU A 137 30.19 -33.92 -47.50
C GLU A 137 29.70 -32.46 -47.53
N GLU A 138 30.58 -31.49 -47.81
CA GLU A 138 30.26 -30.06 -47.71
C GLU A 138 29.11 -29.63 -48.62
N ALA A 139 29.00 -30.20 -49.82
CA ALA A 139 27.92 -29.88 -50.75
C ALA A 139 26.56 -30.37 -50.23
N ALA A 140 26.50 -31.56 -49.64
CA ALA A 140 25.28 -32.10 -49.06
C ALA A 140 24.90 -31.35 -47.77
N ALA A 141 25.88 -30.96 -46.96
CA ALA A 141 25.68 -30.14 -45.78
C ALA A 141 25.07 -28.77 -46.14
N LEU A 142 25.60 -28.11 -47.18
CA LEU A 142 25.08 -26.84 -47.67
C LEU A 142 23.66 -26.97 -48.24
N ASP A 143 23.40 -28.00 -49.04
CA ASP A 143 22.07 -28.28 -49.59
C ASP A 143 21.04 -28.52 -48.47
N THR A 144 21.40 -29.35 -47.48
CA THR A 144 20.58 -29.63 -46.30
C THR A 144 20.34 -28.36 -45.48
N LEU A 145 21.37 -27.51 -45.30
CA LEU A 145 21.21 -26.24 -44.60
C LEU A 145 20.17 -25.35 -45.29
N LEU A 146 20.31 -25.14 -46.60
CA LEU A 146 19.50 -24.18 -47.35
C LEU A 146 18.07 -24.67 -47.59
N ASN A 147 17.90 -25.93 -47.97
CA ASN A 147 16.61 -26.45 -48.44
C ASN A 147 15.79 -27.12 -47.34
N THR A 148 16.41 -27.48 -46.22
CA THR A 148 15.76 -28.28 -45.18
C THR A 148 15.82 -27.60 -43.82
N VAL A 149 16.99 -27.12 -43.39
CA VAL A 149 17.16 -26.52 -42.06
C VAL A 149 16.69 -25.07 -41.98
N LEU A 150 17.04 -24.24 -42.96
CA LEU A 150 16.69 -22.81 -42.94
C LEU A 150 15.17 -22.57 -42.83
N PRO A 151 14.30 -23.25 -43.60
CA PRO A 151 12.85 -23.08 -43.47
C PRO A 151 12.34 -23.42 -42.06
N VAL A 152 12.85 -24.50 -41.46
CA VAL A 152 12.46 -24.89 -40.11
C VAL A 152 13.00 -23.92 -39.06
N GLN A 153 14.17 -23.31 -39.27
CA GLN A 153 14.68 -22.25 -38.38
C GLN A 153 13.76 -21.02 -38.40
N ASP A 154 13.25 -20.63 -39.56
CA ASP A 154 12.30 -19.53 -39.69
C ASP A 154 10.99 -19.83 -38.94
N ASP A 155 10.45 -21.04 -39.10
CA ASP A 155 9.25 -21.50 -38.38
C ASP A 155 9.46 -21.49 -36.85
N VAL A 156 10.63 -21.95 -36.38
CA VAL A 156 10.97 -21.93 -34.93
C VAL A 156 11.03 -20.48 -34.44
N LEU A 157 11.71 -19.58 -35.15
CA LEU A 157 11.85 -18.18 -34.76
C LEU A 157 10.49 -17.46 -34.75
N GLU A 158 9.62 -17.75 -35.71
CA GLU A 158 8.25 -17.24 -35.75
C GLU A 158 7.46 -17.73 -34.53
N GLN A 159 7.48 -19.03 -34.24
CA GLN A 159 6.74 -19.61 -33.12
C GLN A 159 7.23 -19.08 -31.76
N VAL A 160 8.55 -18.93 -31.60
CA VAL A 160 9.14 -18.27 -30.41
C VAL A 160 8.73 -16.80 -30.34
N GLY A 161 8.65 -16.11 -31.48
CA GLY A 161 8.14 -14.75 -31.59
C GLY A 161 6.69 -14.61 -31.12
N VAL A 162 5.80 -15.51 -31.58
CA VAL A 162 4.39 -15.57 -31.16
C VAL A 162 4.28 -15.80 -29.65
N PHE A 163 5.06 -16.74 -29.10
CA PHE A 163 5.07 -17.01 -27.66
C PHE A 163 5.56 -15.79 -26.87
N THR A 164 6.63 -15.14 -27.31
CA THR A 164 7.19 -13.95 -26.66
C THR A 164 6.21 -12.77 -26.69
N GLU A 165 5.50 -12.58 -27.81
CA GLU A 165 4.48 -11.53 -27.92
C GLU A 165 3.28 -11.80 -27.01
N LEU A 166 2.88 -13.06 -26.86
CA LEU A 166 1.85 -13.46 -25.89
C LEU A 166 2.24 -13.06 -24.46
N GLN A 167 3.49 -13.33 -24.06
CA GLN A 167 4.01 -12.90 -22.75
C GLN A 167 4.00 -11.37 -22.61
N ARG A 168 4.42 -10.64 -23.66
CA ARG A 168 4.42 -9.17 -23.68
C ARG A 168 3.02 -8.59 -23.50
N LEU A 169 2.02 -9.12 -24.22
CA LEU A 169 0.63 -8.69 -24.11
C LEU A 169 0.06 -8.95 -22.71
N GLN A 170 0.40 -10.08 -22.10
CA GLN A 170 -0.01 -10.37 -20.72
C GLN A 170 0.61 -9.39 -19.71
N VAL A 171 1.89 -9.00 -19.86
CA VAL A 171 2.50 -7.94 -19.04
C VAL A 171 1.74 -6.62 -19.17
N LEU A 172 1.39 -6.24 -20.39
CA LEU A 172 0.65 -5.00 -20.65
C LEU A 172 -0.75 -5.02 -20.05
N ASN A 173 -1.47 -6.13 -20.19
CA ASN A 173 -2.79 -6.33 -19.61
C ASN A 173 -2.75 -6.33 -18.08
N LEU A 174 -1.74 -6.99 -17.49
CA LEU A 174 -1.51 -6.96 -16.05
C LEU A 174 -1.29 -5.51 -15.59
N LYS A 175 -0.37 -4.76 -16.22
CA LYS A 175 -0.13 -3.34 -15.89
C LYS A 175 -1.41 -2.50 -15.96
N ALA A 176 -2.27 -2.74 -16.95
CA ALA A 176 -3.54 -2.03 -17.09
C ALA A 176 -4.50 -2.38 -15.95
N SER A 177 -4.73 -3.67 -15.68
CA SER A 177 -5.58 -4.15 -14.59
C SER A 177 -5.10 -3.65 -13.22
N LEU A 178 -3.78 -3.71 -13.01
CA LEU A 178 -3.11 -3.27 -11.79
C LEU A 178 -3.30 -1.77 -11.54
N ARG A 179 -3.25 -0.94 -12.60
CA ARG A 179 -3.49 0.49 -12.47
C ARG A 179 -4.93 0.78 -12.02
N ASP A 180 -5.89 0.09 -12.61
CA ASP A 180 -7.31 0.32 -12.32
C ASP A 180 -7.67 -0.13 -10.90
N GLU A 181 -7.11 -1.25 -10.44
CA GLU A 181 -7.28 -1.78 -9.08
C GLU A 181 -6.57 -0.93 -8.02
N TYR A 182 -5.38 -0.40 -8.32
CA TYR A 182 -4.69 0.56 -7.48
C TYR A 182 -5.51 1.86 -7.30
N LEU A 183 -6.09 2.40 -8.38
CA LEU A 183 -6.94 3.60 -8.31
C LEU A 183 -8.18 3.36 -7.43
N GLY A 184 -8.80 2.17 -7.52
CA GLY A 184 -9.90 1.78 -6.63
C GLY A 184 -9.51 1.77 -5.16
N THR A 185 -8.34 1.22 -4.85
CA THR A 185 -7.78 1.16 -3.49
C THR A 185 -7.48 2.55 -2.93
N VAL A 186 -6.85 3.42 -3.74
CA VAL A 186 -6.58 4.81 -3.35
C VAL A 186 -7.88 5.59 -3.14
N LEU A 187 -8.90 5.38 -3.99
CA LEU A 187 -10.19 6.05 -3.86
C LEU A 187 -10.92 5.62 -2.58
N MET A 188 -10.94 4.32 -2.27
CA MET A 188 -11.47 3.79 -1.01
C MET A 188 -10.73 4.37 0.20
N GLY A 189 -9.38 4.37 0.18
CA GLY A 189 -8.56 4.95 1.24
C GLY A 189 -8.83 6.45 1.44
N THR A 190 -9.00 7.19 0.34
CA THR A 190 -9.34 8.61 0.36
C THR A 190 -10.74 8.84 0.95
N LEU A 191 -11.72 8.02 0.59
CA LEU A 191 -13.09 8.12 1.11
C LEU A 191 -13.14 7.83 2.62
N ILE A 192 -12.40 6.83 3.09
CA ILE A 192 -12.23 6.55 4.52
C ILE A 192 -11.57 7.74 5.23
N ALA A 193 -10.51 8.32 4.66
CA ALA A 193 -9.85 9.50 5.23
C ALA A 193 -10.81 10.71 5.35
N ILE A 194 -11.64 10.95 4.33
CA ILE A 194 -12.66 12.00 4.36
C ILE A 194 -13.69 11.72 5.47
N LEU A 195 -14.21 10.50 5.59
CA LEU A 195 -15.17 10.14 6.64
C LEU A 195 -14.58 10.33 8.04
N VAL A 196 -13.32 9.98 8.23
CA VAL A 196 -12.58 10.20 9.48
C VAL A 196 -12.47 11.69 9.80
N LEU A 197 -12.11 12.52 8.82
CA LEU A 197 -12.05 13.98 8.99
C LEU A 197 -13.42 14.58 9.34
N LEU A 198 -14.49 14.12 8.70
CA LEU A 198 -15.86 14.55 9.00
C LEU A 198 -16.28 14.17 10.42
N LEU A 199 -15.99 12.95 10.86
CA LEU A 199 -16.27 12.48 12.22
C LEU A 199 -15.47 13.28 13.26
N ALA A 200 -14.17 13.50 13.02
CA ALA A 200 -13.34 14.33 13.88
C ALA A 200 -13.87 15.77 13.98
N GLY A 201 -14.31 16.34 12.84
CA GLY A 201 -14.95 17.65 12.77
C GLY A 201 -16.25 17.72 13.58
N MET A 202 -17.14 16.73 13.43
CA MET A 202 -18.39 16.65 14.19
C MET A 202 -18.14 16.52 15.70
N ILE A 203 -17.18 15.70 16.11
CA ILE A 203 -16.84 15.54 17.53
C ILE A 203 -16.26 16.84 18.11
N SER A 204 -15.36 17.50 17.37
CA SER A 204 -14.82 18.81 17.76
C SER A 204 -15.93 19.85 17.96
N LEU A 205 -16.91 19.92 17.04
CA LEU A 205 -18.07 20.79 17.16
C LEU A 205 -18.96 20.43 18.36
N ALA A 206 -19.21 19.14 18.60
CA ALA A 206 -20.02 18.68 19.73
C ALA A 206 -19.36 19.01 21.07
N VAL A 207 -18.04 18.84 21.18
CA VAL A 207 -17.27 19.21 22.37
C VAL A 207 -17.31 20.72 22.60
N ARG A 208 -17.08 21.54 21.56
CA ARG A 208 -17.18 23.01 21.66
C ARG A 208 -18.55 23.46 22.16
N ARG A 209 -19.63 22.89 21.62
CA ARG A 209 -21.01 23.19 22.07
C ARG A 209 -21.22 22.82 23.53
N ARG A 210 -20.74 21.64 23.96
CA ARG A 210 -20.87 21.23 25.37
C ARG A 210 -20.07 22.10 26.32
N VAL A 211 -18.85 22.50 25.95
CA VAL A 211 -18.02 23.39 26.77
C VAL A 211 -18.69 24.76 26.92
N ALA A 212 -19.20 25.34 25.83
CA ALA A 212 -19.92 26.62 25.86
C ALA A 212 -21.16 26.57 26.78
N VAL A 213 -21.93 25.48 26.74
CA VAL A 213 -23.07 25.29 27.66
C VAL A 213 -22.61 25.15 29.11
N ALA A 214 -21.51 24.44 29.35
CA ALA A 214 -20.96 24.28 30.70
C ALA A 214 -20.45 25.62 31.26
N GLU A 215 -19.76 26.44 30.45
CA GLU A 215 -19.30 27.77 30.83
C GLU A 215 -20.45 28.71 31.13
N ALA A 216 -21.48 28.77 30.27
CA ALA A 216 -22.67 29.58 30.52
C ALA A 216 -23.38 29.19 31.82
N SER A 217 -23.45 27.89 32.13
CA SER A 217 -24.01 27.43 33.40
C SER A 217 -23.16 27.85 34.60
N ALA A 218 -21.82 27.83 34.47
CA ALA A 218 -20.91 28.24 35.54
C ALA A 218 -21.00 29.74 35.83
N GLU A 219 -21.14 30.58 34.79
CA GLU A 219 -21.38 32.01 34.93
C GLU A 219 -22.71 32.31 35.63
N ASP A 220 -23.79 31.59 35.30
CA ASP A 220 -25.08 31.73 35.99
C ASP A 220 -24.98 31.36 37.48
N TYR A 221 -24.25 30.30 37.82
CA TYR A 221 -23.99 29.95 39.23
C TYR A 221 -23.14 31.00 39.96
N ALA A 222 -22.09 31.53 39.32
CA ALA A 222 -21.27 32.60 39.89
C ALA A 222 -22.09 33.86 40.14
N ASN A 223 -22.94 34.26 39.19
CA ASN A 223 -23.85 35.41 39.34
C ASN A 223 -24.88 35.20 40.45
N LYS A 224 -25.44 33.99 40.60
CA LYS A 224 -26.35 33.66 41.72
C LYS A 224 -25.64 33.75 43.07
N LEU A 225 -24.40 33.27 43.16
CA LEU A 225 -23.60 33.37 44.38
C LEU A 225 -23.29 34.82 44.76
N LEU A 226 -22.93 35.66 43.78
CA LEU A 226 -22.71 37.09 44.00
C LEU A 226 -23.98 37.77 44.52
N ARG A 227 -25.13 37.53 43.90
CA ARG A 227 -26.42 38.07 44.41
C ARG A 227 -26.74 37.59 45.82
N HIS A 228 -26.44 36.34 46.15
CA HIS A 228 -26.64 35.84 47.51
C HIS A 228 -25.67 36.48 48.50
N ALA A 229 -24.43 36.77 48.11
CA ALA A 229 -23.48 37.52 48.93
C ALA A 229 -23.97 38.94 49.19
N ASP A 230 -24.42 39.67 48.15
CA ASP A 230 -25.00 41.01 48.29
C ASP A 230 -26.21 41.01 49.25
N GLN A 231 -27.11 40.04 49.11
CA GLN A 231 -28.27 39.87 50.00
C GLN A 231 -27.88 39.54 51.45
N LEU A 232 -26.73 38.90 51.66
CA LEU A 232 -26.22 38.63 53.00
C LEU A 232 -25.59 39.89 53.60
N GLU A 233 -24.83 40.66 52.81
CA GLU A 233 -24.30 41.95 53.23
C GLU A 233 -25.41 42.93 53.60
N GLU A 234 -26.47 43.02 52.79
CA GLU A 234 -27.64 43.86 53.09
C GLU A 234 -28.32 43.45 54.41
N ARG A 235 -28.53 42.15 54.62
CA ARG A 235 -29.07 41.62 55.89
C ARG A 235 -28.15 41.86 57.10
N VAL A 236 -26.84 41.81 56.90
CA VAL A 236 -25.87 42.12 57.96
C VAL A 236 -25.90 43.61 58.28
N ALA A 237 -25.98 44.47 57.26
CA ALA A 237 -26.09 45.92 57.44
C ALA A 237 -27.38 46.31 58.18
N GLU A 238 -28.52 45.73 57.79
CA GLU A 238 -29.81 45.90 58.47
C GLU A 238 -29.73 45.48 59.94
N ARG A 239 -29.23 44.26 60.23
CA ARG A 239 -29.04 43.80 61.61
C ARG A 239 -28.07 44.67 62.41
N THR A 240 -27.03 45.19 61.77
CA THR A 240 -26.06 46.07 62.45
C THR A 240 -26.71 47.41 62.80
N HIS A 241 -27.55 47.95 61.92
CA HIS A 241 -28.34 49.14 62.17
C HIS A 241 -29.36 48.93 63.31
N ASP A 242 -30.08 47.81 63.30
CA ASP A 242 -31.01 47.45 64.37
C ASP A 242 -30.30 47.32 65.72
N LEU A 243 -29.14 46.64 65.75
CA LEU A 243 -28.34 46.48 66.96
C LEU A 243 -27.78 47.82 67.47
N ALA A 244 -27.35 48.71 66.57
CA ALA A 244 -26.91 50.06 66.94
C ALA A 244 -28.06 50.87 67.55
N THR A 245 -29.24 50.80 66.94
CA THR A 245 -30.45 51.47 67.45
C THR A 245 -30.87 50.92 68.81
N ALA A 246 -30.91 49.59 68.97
CA ALA A 246 -31.22 48.93 70.24
C ALA A 246 -30.21 49.27 71.34
N ARG A 247 -28.91 49.37 70.99
CA ARG A 247 -27.86 49.83 71.92
C ARG A 247 -28.12 51.27 72.35
N ASP A 248 -28.39 52.17 71.42
CA ASP A 248 -28.60 53.59 71.71
C ASP A 248 -29.89 53.82 72.53
N ASP A 249 -30.94 53.01 72.31
CA ASP A 249 -32.13 52.95 73.16
C ASP A 249 -31.82 52.44 74.57
N ALA A 250 -31.00 51.38 74.70
CA ALA A 250 -30.58 50.85 76.00
C ALA A 250 -29.72 51.86 76.80
N VAL A 251 -28.84 52.59 76.12
CA VAL A 251 -28.04 53.68 76.72
C VAL A 251 -28.96 54.82 77.18
N ARG A 252 -29.94 55.24 76.37
CA ARG A 252 -30.93 56.25 76.79
C ARG A 252 -31.75 55.79 78.00
N ALA A 253 -32.18 54.52 78.02
CA ALA A 253 -32.90 53.94 79.15
C ALA A 253 -32.05 53.86 80.43
N SER A 254 -30.75 53.57 80.32
CA SER A 254 -29.84 53.51 81.47
C SER A 254 -29.55 54.91 82.03
N GLN A 255 -29.36 55.92 81.17
CA GLN A 255 -29.22 57.33 81.59
C GLN A 255 -30.49 57.84 82.27
N ALA A 256 -31.67 57.49 81.77
CA ALA A 256 -32.94 57.82 82.41
C ALA A 256 -33.07 57.17 83.81
N LYS A 257 -32.67 55.90 83.98
CA LYS A 257 -32.63 55.26 85.31
C LYS A 257 -31.58 55.88 86.24
N GLY A 258 -30.41 56.26 85.73
CA GLY A 258 -29.37 56.97 86.50
C GLY A 258 -29.86 58.33 87.03
N ALA A 259 -30.61 59.08 86.21
CA ALA A 259 -31.20 60.36 86.61
C ALA A 259 -32.30 60.21 87.69
N VAL A 260 -32.98 59.07 87.75
CA VAL A 260 -33.97 58.76 88.80
C VAL A 260 -33.30 58.36 90.12
N SER A 261 -32.15 57.67 90.08
CA SER A 261 -31.41 57.28 91.31
C SER A 261 -30.68 58.44 91.99
N GLY A 262 -30.34 59.52 91.26
CA GLY A 262 -29.72 60.72 91.84
C GLY A 262 -30.66 61.59 92.67
N LYS A 263 -31.98 61.40 92.58
CA LYS A 263 -32.98 62.16 93.36
C LYS A 263 -33.23 61.61 94.77
N TYR A 264 -32.61 60.50 95.15
CA TYR A 264 -32.74 59.90 96.49
C TYR A 264 -31.53 60.15 97.42
N GLN A 265 -30.60 61.02 97.03
CA GLN A 265 -29.41 61.38 97.84
C GLN A 265 -29.28 62.88 98.15
N SER A 266 -30.36 63.66 98.06
CA SER A 266 -30.41 65.03 98.59
C SER A 266 -31.63 65.22 99.48
#